data_AF-A0A9X3BES1-F1
#
_entry.id   AF-A0A9X3BES1-F1
#
_cell.length_a   1.000
_cell.length_b   1.000
_cell.length_c   1.000
_cell.angle_alpha   90.00
_cell.angle_beta   90.00
_cell.angle_gamma   90.00
#
_symmetry.space_group_name_H-M   'P 1'
#
loop_
_entity.id
_entity.type
_entity.pdbx_description
1 polymer ?
#
loop_
_entity_poly.entity_id
_entity_poly.type
_entity_poly.pdbx_seq_one_letter_code
_entity_poly.pdbx_strand_id
1 'polypeptide(L)'
;MTDLESARAVVADLAAASSVIYPGLEWAVAVSRGASGQPEMWVTTNEGAGYIPAGVHIRRSMPLAAHFDSDFDARWFGWFNPAETVLRAVRLRGDALSAVATTWAQDSDEVRSAIPDVAIGVTPSGPPSEAEASALTRGRSHRLETIAPALFVGLQRDADEAERYARQLTQQVVFSGPEMSTAAMSVARSIIAAQWPTEREWDDLSAQYEMDRLMAGSQRPGLM
;
A
#
# COMPACT_ATOMS: atom_id res chain seq x y z
N MET A 1 14.58 16.27 16.00
CA MET A 1 14.16 14.96 15.49
C MET A 1 15.02 14.64 14.28
N THR A 2 15.76 13.54 14.30
CA THR A 2 16.59 13.11 13.16
C THR A 2 15.72 12.57 12.02
N ASP A 3 16.30 12.40 10.83
CA ASP A 3 15.61 11.77 9.69
C ASP A 3 15.17 10.34 10.05
N LEU A 4 16.01 9.59 10.75
CA LEU A 4 15.70 8.23 11.22
C LEU A 4 14.56 8.20 12.24
N GLU A 5 14.55 9.13 13.20
CA GLU A 5 13.45 9.24 14.18
C GLU A 5 12.12 9.58 13.49
N SER A 6 12.17 10.45 12.47
CA SER A 6 11.01 10.83 11.67
C SER A 6 10.46 9.64 10.89
N ALA A 7 11.34 8.90 10.19
CA ALA A 7 10.97 7.70 9.45
C ALA A 7 10.36 6.64 10.37
N ARG A 8 10.99 6.38 11.52
CA ARG A 8 10.51 5.42 12.52
C ARG A 8 9.12 5.78 13.04
N ALA A 9 8.88 7.04 13.35
CA ALA A 9 7.57 7.50 13.82
C ALA A 9 6.48 7.27 12.77
N VAL A 10 6.76 7.58 11.50
CA VAL A 10 5.79 7.38 10.41
C VAL A 10 5.53 5.90 10.15
N VAL A 11 6.56 5.05 10.13
CA VAL A 11 6.39 3.60 9.96
C VAL A 11 5.58 3.00 11.09
N ALA A 12 5.87 3.36 12.34
CA ALA A 12 5.14 2.87 13.50
C ALA A 12 3.66 3.27 13.48
N ASP A 13 3.34 4.49 13.02
CA ASP A 13 1.98 4.98 12.85
C ASP A 13 1.21 4.23 11.75
N LEU A 14 1.84 4.02 10.59
CA LEU A 14 1.25 3.24 9.49
C LEU A 14 1.01 1.78 9.90
N ALA A 15 1.98 1.18 10.58
CA ALA A 15 1.89 -0.19 11.08
C ALA A 15 0.77 -0.34 12.12
N ALA A 16 0.61 0.63 13.02
CA ALA A 16 -0.50 0.66 13.98
C ALA A 16 -1.85 0.69 13.26
N ALA A 17 -2.01 1.58 12.28
CA ALA A 17 -3.26 1.72 11.51
C ALA A 17 -3.62 0.46 10.73
N SER A 18 -2.64 -0.27 10.17
CA SER A 18 -2.91 -1.48 9.39
C SER A 18 -2.93 -2.79 10.21
N SER A 19 -2.48 -2.79 11.46
CA SER A 19 -2.17 -4.02 12.22
C SER A 19 -3.33 -5.02 12.35
N VAL A 20 -4.57 -4.56 12.48
CA VAL A 20 -5.76 -5.44 12.58
C VAL A 20 -6.38 -5.73 11.22
N ILE A 21 -6.24 -4.80 10.27
CA ILE A 21 -6.88 -4.88 8.94
C ILE A 21 -6.11 -5.80 8.01
N TYR A 22 -4.78 -5.82 8.13
CA TYR A 22 -3.92 -6.63 7.27
C TYR A 22 -2.70 -7.18 8.03
N PRO A 23 -2.89 -8.19 8.91
CA PRO A 23 -1.78 -8.95 9.47
C PRO A 23 -0.80 -9.46 8.39
N GLY A 24 0.50 -9.29 8.62
CA GLY A 24 1.56 -9.65 7.68
C GLY A 24 1.89 -8.60 6.60
N LEU A 25 1.20 -7.46 6.64
CA LEU A 25 1.60 -6.29 5.86
C LEU A 25 2.77 -5.59 6.55
N GLU A 26 3.86 -5.45 5.81
CA GLU A 26 5.07 -4.78 6.27
C GLU A 26 5.20 -3.44 5.55
N TRP A 27 5.67 -2.42 6.27
CA TRP A 27 5.89 -1.07 5.77
C TRP A 27 7.37 -0.72 5.74
N ALA A 28 7.75 0.17 4.82
CA ALA A 28 9.00 0.90 4.91
C ALA A 28 8.78 2.38 4.58
N VAL A 29 9.54 3.23 5.26
CA VAL A 29 9.68 4.66 4.95
C VAL A 29 11.13 5.01 4.78
N ALA A 30 11.45 5.68 3.68
CA ALA A 30 12.77 6.25 3.42
C ALA A 30 12.70 7.77 3.49
N VAL A 31 13.74 8.41 4.02
CA VAL A 31 13.94 9.85 3.91
C VAL A 31 14.94 10.10 2.79
N SER A 32 14.49 10.80 1.76
CA SER A 32 15.30 11.18 0.60
C SER A 32 15.55 12.68 0.57
N ARG A 33 16.62 13.10 -0.12
CA ARG A 33 16.97 14.50 -0.38
C ARG A 33 17.34 14.63 -1.85
N GLY A 34 16.46 15.28 -2.60
CA GLY A 34 16.70 15.65 -3.99
C GLY A 34 17.44 16.98 -4.12
N ALA A 35 17.36 17.59 -5.29
CA ALA A 35 18.08 18.83 -5.62
C ALA A 35 17.75 20.03 -4.70
N SER A 36 16.55 20.07 -4.11
CA SER A 36 16.15 21.12 -3.17
C SER A 36 16.79 20.98 -1.78
N GLY A 37 17.39 19.82 -1.47
CA GLY A 37 17.95 19.48 -0.16
C GLY A 37 16.89 19.25 0.93
N GLN A 38 15.61 19.49 0.66
CA GLN A 38 14.53 19.27 1.63
C GLN A 38 14.25 17.77 1.79
N PRO A 39 13.99 17.31 3.02
CA PRO A 39 13.68 15.91 3.25
C PRO A 39 12.30 15.56 2.70
N GLU A 40 12.21 14.46 1.99
CA GLU A 40 10.95 13.90 1.52
C GLU A 40 10.85 12.43 1.91
N MET A 41 9.71 12.05 2.48
CA MET A 41 9.47 10.70 3.02
C MET A 41 8.74 9.83 2.02
N TRP A 42 9.42 8.83 1.48
CA TRP A 42 8.86 7.82 0.59
C TRP A 42 8.28 6.68 1.39
N VAL A 43 7.18 6.07 0.91
CA VAL A 43 6.54 4.95 1.60
C VAL A 43 6.17 3.82 0.65
N THR A 44 6.26 2.59 1.16
CA THR A 44 5.74 1.39 0.47
C THR A 44 5.36 0.31 1.46
N THR A 45 4.61 -0.66 0.95
CA THR A 45 4.33 -1.93 1.61
C THR A 45 5.04 -3.09 0.90
N ASN A 46 5.10 -4.25 1.55
CA ASN A 46 5.55 -5.50 0.94
C ASN A 46 4.54 -6.13 -0.04
N GLU A 47 3.33 -5.58 -0.17
CA GLU A 47 2.45 -5.88 -1.31
C GLU A 47 3.00 -5.26 -2.61
N GLY A 48 3.74 -4.14 -2.51
CA GLY A 48 4.23 -3.40 -3.67
C GLY A 48 3.10 -2.69 -4.42
N ALA A 49 3.41 -2.20 -5.63
CA ALA A 49 2.48 -1.54 -6.55
C ALA A 49 1.59 -0.44 -5.90
N GLY A 50 2.10 0.24 -4.87
CA GLY A 50 1.41 1.34 -4.21
C GLY A 50 0.22 0.91 -3.36
N TYR A 51 0.12 -0.36 -2.99
CA TYR A 51 -1.00 -0.86 -2.19
C TYR A 51 -1.09 -0.14 -0.83
N ILE A 52 -2.29 0.39 -0.55
CA ILE A 52 -2.66 1.02 0.71
C ILE A 52 -3.92 0.31 1.23
N PRO A 53 -3.88 -0.30 2.43
CA PRO A 53 -5.04 -0.95 3.02
C PRO A 53 -6.22 0.00 3.19
N ALA A 54 -7.44 -0.53 3.13
CA ALA A 54 -8.62 0.24 3.49
C ALA A 54 -8.50 0.77 4.94
N GLY A 55 -8.91 2.02 5.17
CA GLY A 55 -8.79 2.67 6.48
C GLY A 55 -7.41 3.25 6.80
N VAL A 56 -6.39 3.04 5.94
CA VAL A 56 -5.06 3.67 6.10
C VAL A 56 -4.94 4.87 5.17
N HIS A 57 -4.46 5.98 5.72
CA HIS A 57 -4.36 7.27 5.04
C HIS A 57 -2.93 7.79 5.03
N ILE A 58 -2.34 7.89 3.83
CA ILE A 58 -0.98 8.40 3.64
C ILE A 58 -0.97 9.94 3.68
N ARG A 59 0.12 10.53 4.19
CA ARG A 59 0.28 12.00 4.14
C ARG A 59 0.44 12.44 2.68
N ARG A 60 -0.24 13.52 2.29
CA ARG A 60 -0.26 14.01 0.90
C ARG A 60 1.11 14.36 0.33
N SER A 61 2.05 14.71 1.19
CA SER A 61 3.42 15.05 0.81
C SER A 61 4.32 13.83 0.62
N MET A 62 3.85 12.63 0.92
CA MET A 62 4.65 11.41 0.84
C MET A 62 4.43 10.71 -0.50
N PRO A 63 5.45 10.63 -1.37
CA PRO A 63 5.37 9.79 -2.56
C PRO A 63 5.33 8.30 -2.20
N LEU A 64 4.60 7.53 -3.01
CA LEU A 64 4.63 6.07 -2.96
C LEU A 64 5.83 5.55 -3.75
N ALA A 65 6.52 4.54 -3.24
CA ALA A 65 7.58 3.85 -3.98
C ALA A 65 6.99 2.84 -4.99
N ALA A 66 6.17 3.33 -5.90
CA ALA A 66 5.44 2.56 -6.91
C ALA A 66 5.06 3.43 -8.10
N HIS A 67 4.57 2.81 -9.17
CA HIS A 67 4.06 3.48 -10.37
C HIS A 67 5.12 4.29 -11.12
N PHE A 68 6.37 3.80 -11.09
CA PHE A 68 7.46 4.33 -11.89
C PHE A 68 7.32 3.89 -13.34
N ASP A 69 7.33 2.56 -13.54
CA ASP A 69 7.06 1.88 -14.80
C ASP A 69 6.56 0.46 -14.53
N SER A 70 6.09 -0.22 -15.59
CA SER A 70 5.55 -1.58 -15.48
C SER A 70 6.56 -2.62 -15.01
N ASP A 71 7.85 -2.44 -15.34
CA ASP A 71 8.89 -3.43 -15.04
C ASP A 71 9.31 -3.33 -13.57
N PHE A 72 9.38 -2.12 -13.03
CA PHE A 72 9.59 -1.86 -11.61
C PHE A 72 8.43 -2.45 -10.80
N ASP A 73 7.19 -2.09 -11.13
CA ASP A 73 6.03 -2.54 -10.38
C ASP A 73 5.92 -4.07 -10.42
N ALA A 74 6.13 -4.71 -11.59
CA ALA A 74 6.10 -6.17 -11.71
C ALA A 74 7.21 -6.86 -10.90
N ARG A 75 8.41 -6.27 -10.84
CA ARG A 75 9.55 -6.83 -10.11
C ARG A 75 9.37 -6.77 -8.59
N TRP A 76 8.80 -5.67 -8.09
CA TRP A 76 8.68 -5.40 -6.65
C TRP A 76 7.30 -5.71 -6.08
N PHE A 77 6.37 -6.18 -6.92
CA PHE A 77 5.08 -6.70 -6.48
C PHE A 77 5.27 -7.91 -5.56
N GLY A 78 4.70 -7.84 -4.37
CA GLY A 78 4.81 -8.88 -3.34
C GLY A 78 6.19 -9.01 -2.69
N TRP A 79 7.18 -8.16 -2.99
CA TRP A 79 8.54 -8.30 -2.45
C TRP A 79 8.56 -8.25 -0.92
N PHE A 80 9.14 -9.27 -0.27
CA PHE A 80 9.07 -9.44 1.18
C PHE A 80 9.60 -8.25 1.98
N ASN A 81 10.74 -7.68 1.58
CA ASN A 81 11.40 -6.60 2.31
C ASN A 81 11.10 -5.22 1.70
N PRO A 82 10.14 -4.45 2.22
CA PRO A 82 9.75 -3.17 1.64
C PRO A 82 10.87 -2.12 1.71
N ALA A 83 11.87 -2.29 2.59
CA ALA A 83 13.02 -1.39 2.68
C ALA A 83 13.87 -1.41 1.39
N GLU A 84 13.96 -2.56 0.72
CA GLU A 84 14.67 -2.69 -0.56
C GLU A 84 13.90 -2.01 -1.70
N THR A 85 12.58 -2.17 -1.73
CA THR A 85 11.70 -1.52 -2.71
C THR A 85 11.83 0.01 -2.61
N VAL A 86 11.73 0.57 -1.40
CA VAL A 86 11.82 2.03 -1.21
C VAL A 86 13.22 2.56 -1.51
N LEU A 87 14.27 1.83 -1.15
CA LEU A 87 15.66 2.16 -1.51
C LEU A 87 15.82 2.29 -3.03
N ARG A 88 15.27 1.33 -3.78
CA ARG A 88 15.39 1.29 -5.24
C ARG A 88 14.59 2.41 -5.91
N ALA A 89 13.39 2.69 -5.42
CA ALA A 89 12.60 3.82 -5.86
C ALA A 89 13.33 5.17 -5.70
N VAL A 90 13.88 5.43 -4.51
CA VAL A 90 14.65 6.67 -4.24
C VAL A 90 15.87 6.77 -5.16
N ARG A 91 16.60 5.66 -5.35
CA ARG A 91 17.76 5.60 -6.26
C ARG A 91 17.38 5.85 -7.72
N LEU A 92 16.26 5.29 -8.19
CA LEU A 92 15.78 5.51 -9.56
C LEU A 92 15.42 6.97 -9.81
N ARG A 93 14.93 7.68 -8.80
CA ARG A 93 14.72 9.13 -8.89
C ARG A 93 16.03 9.93 -8.96
N GLY A 94 17.15 9.33 -8.55
CA GLY A 94 18.45 9.99 -8.49
C GLY A 94 18.67 10.79 -7.20
N ASP A 95 17.88 10.53 -6.17
CA ASP A 95 17.96 11.23 -4.90
C ASP A 95 18.94 10.57 -3.92
N ALA A 96 19.51 11.39 -3.03
CA ALA A 96 20.28 10.88 -1.90
C ALA A 96 19.34 10.34 -0.83
N LEU A 97 19.71 9.24 -0.20
CA LEU A 97 19.00 8.66 0.93
C LEU A 97 19.67 9.11 2.22
N SER A 98 18.91 9.50 3.24
CA SER A 98 19.43 9.90 4.55
C SER A 98 19.01 8.97 5.69
N ALA A 99 17.89 8.26 5.58
CA ALA A 99 17.47 7.26 6.56
C ALA A 99 16.43 6.27 5.98
N VAL A 100 16.34 5.08 6.57
CA VAL A 100 15.26 4.11 6.30
C VAL A 100 14.73 3.53 7.60
N ALA A 101 13.42 3.39 7.71
CA ALA A 101 12.77 2.62 8.75
C ALA A 101 11.85 1.56 8.13
N THR A 102 11.77 0.38 8.73
CA THR A 102 10.88 -0.69 8.28
C THR A 102 10.33 -1.52 9.44
N THR A 103 9.11 -2.02 9.30
CA THR A 103 8.54 -3.01 10.22
C THR A 103 9.15 -4.41 10.01
N TRP A 104 9.74 -4.67 8.83
CA TRP A 104 10.37 -5.94 8.53
C TRP A 104 11.53 -6.21 9.50
N ALA A 105 11.52 -7.41 10.09
CA ALA A 105 12.41 -7.74 11.21
C ALA A 105 13.82 -8.15 10.78
N GLN A 106 14.05 -8.51 9.52
CA GLN A 106 15.35 -8.96 9.04
C GLN A 106 16.14 -7.81 8.42
N ASP A 107 17.44 -7.78 8.69
CA ASP A 107 18.36 -6.81 8.09
C ASP A 107 18.55 -7.12 6.59
N SER A 108 18.99 -6.11 5.83
CA SER A 108 19.33 -6.25 4.41
C SER A 108 20.69 -5.62 4.15
N ASP A 109 21.64 -6.43 3.70
CA ASP A 109 22.99 -5.97 3.37
C ASP A 109 22.96 -4.87 2.30
N GLU A 110 22.02 -4.95 1.35
CA GLU A 110 21.82 -3.94 0.31
C GLU A 110 21.41 -2.58 0.92
N VAL A 111 20.47 -2.59 1.86
CA VAL A 111 20.00 -1.37 2.54
C VAL A 111 21.09 -0.80 3.45
N ARG A 112 21.73 -1.66 4.23
CA ARG A 112 22.79 -1.29 5.19
C ARG A 112 24.04 -0.75 4.50
N SER A 113 24.37 -1.28 3.32
CA SER A 113 25.47 -0.78 2.49
C SER A 113 25.14 0.56 1.83
N ALA A 114 23.84 0.86 1.63
CA ALA A 114 23.40 2.12 1.06
C ALA A 114 23.41 3.27 2.05
N ILE A 115 23.01 3.02 3.30
CA ILE A 115 22.88 4.04 4.35
C ILE A 115 23.11 3.41 5.74
N PRO A 116 23.88 4.05 6.64
CA PRO A 116 24.05 3.56 8.02
C PRO A 116 22.81 3.77 8.91
N ASP A 117 22.02 4.82 8.66
CA ASP A 117 20.86 5.19 9.47
C ASP A 117 19.62 4.36 9.08
N VAL A 118 19.56 3.13 9.60
CA VAL A 118 18.48 2.16 9.35
C VAL A 118 17.84 1.70 10.66
N ALA A 119 16.51 1.70 10.71
CA ALA A 119 15.72 1.10 11.78
C ALA A 119 14.94 -0.10 11.25
N ILE A 120 15.22 -1.29 11.78
CA ILE A 120 14.58 -2.56 11.42
C ILE A 120 13.62 -3.01 12.53
N GLY A 121 12.63 -3.83 12.19
CA GLY A 121 11.69 -4.40 13.15
C GLY A 121 10.90 -3.35 13.94
N VAL A 122 10.60 -2.21 13.31
CA VAL A 122 9.87 -1.12 13.97
C VAL A 122 8.47 -1.61 14.35
N THR A 123 8.16 -1.60 15.65
CA THR A 123 6.87 -2.01 16.16
C THR A 123 5.81 -0.93 15.95
N PRO A 124 4.52 -1.31 15.82
CA PRO A 124 3.41 -0.35 15.85
C PRO A 124 3.48 0.60 17.04
N SER A 125 3.10 1.87 16.85
CA SER A 125 3.14 2.90 17.88
C SER A 125 2.09 2.73 18.99
N GLY A 126 1.04 1.95 18.74
CA GLY A 126 -0.10 1.77 19.65
C GLY A 126 -1.27 1.04 18.99
N PRO A 127 -2.47 1.10 19.58
CA PRO A 127 -3.67 0.49 18.99
C PRO A 127 -4.11 1.21 17.70
N PRO A 128 -4.75 0.51 16.74
CA PRO A 128 -5.15 1.10 15.46
C PRO A 128 -6.03 2.34 15.57
N SER A 129 -6.92 2.38 16.58
CA SER A 129 -7.84 3.51 16.78
C SER A 129 -7.16 4.81 17.17
N GLU A 130 -5.94 4.75 17.68
CA GLU A 130 -5.14 5.91 18.10
C GLU A 130 -4.10 6.31 17.06
N ALA A 131 -3.89 5.48 16.03
CA ALA A 131 -2.97 5.80 14.94
C ALA A 131 -3.51 6.99 14.12
N GLU A 132 -2.66 7.99 13.88
CA GLU A 132 -3.01 9.13 13.04
C GLU A 132 -3.29 8.69 11.60
N ALA A 133 -2.61 7.65 11.13
CA ALA A 133 -2.83 7.07 9.81
C ALA A 133 -4.21 6.43 9.65
N SER A 134 -4.94 6.13 10.72
CA SER A 134 -6.32 5.63 10.66
C SER A 134 -7.34 6.73 10.41
N ALA A 135 -6.95 8.01 10.48
CA ALA A 135 -7.84 9.14 10.34
C ALA A 135 -7.62 9.90 9.03
N LEU A 136 -8.69 10.06 8.26
CA LEU A 136 -8.69 10.97 7.10
C LEU A 136 -8.72 12.42 7.60
N THR A 137 -7.58 13.10 7.50
CA THR A 137 -7.41 14.51 7.87
C THR A 137 -7.05 15.35 6.66
N ARG A 138 -7.03 16.69 6.81
CA ARG A 138 -6.62 17.60 5.72
C ARG A 138 -5.21 17.30 5.17
N GLY A 139 -4.29 16.83 6.03
CA GLY A 139 -2.93 16.49 5.65
C GLY A 139 -2.75 15.10 5.03
N ARG A 140 -3.80 14.28 5.04
CA ARG A 140 -3.78 12.90 4.54
C ARG A 140 -4.79 12.73 3.39
N SER A 141 -4.58 11.71 2.57
CA SER A 141 -5.40 11.43 1.39
C SER A 141 -6.14 10.11 1.50
N HIS A 142 -7.28 10.03 0.81
CA HIS A 142 -7.94 8.76 0.56
C HIS A 142 -7.04 7.88 -0.33
N ARG A 143 -7.08 6.55 -0.19
CA ARG A 143 -6.21 5.63 -0.97
C ARG A 143 -6.27 5.88 -2.48
N LEU A 144 -7.49 6.07 -3.03
CA LEU A 144 -7.69 6.35 -4.45
C LEU A 144 -7.15 7.72 -4.85
N GLU A 145 -7.22 8.70 -3.93
CA GLU A 145 -6.66 10.02 -4.16
C GLU A 145 -5.13 9.96 -4.21
N THR A 146 -4.50 9.12 -3.37
CA THR A 146 -3.04 8.92 -3.38
C THR A 146 -2.56 8.28 -4.68
N ILE A 147 -3.30 7.29 -5.20
CA ILE A 147 -2.89 6.48 -6.36
C ILE A 147 -3.32 7.11 -7.69
N ALA A 148 -4.54 7.66 -7.74
CA ALA A 148 -5.14 8.23 -8.95
C ALA A 148 -5.96 9.50 -8.61
N PRO A 149 -5.30 10.65 -8.32
CA PRO A 149 -5.96 11.86 -7.86
C PRO A 149 -7.05 12.37 -8.82
N ALA A 150 -6.79 12.33 -10.13
CA ALA A 150 -7.74 12.79 -11.14
C ALA A 150 -9.01 11.93 -11.17
N LEU A 151 -8.86 10.60 -11.08
CA LEU A 151 -9.98 9.67 -11.00
C LEU A 151 -10.78 9.92 -9.72
N PHE A 152 -10.11 10.03 -8.57
CA PHE A 152 -10.78 10.32 -7.29
C PHE A 152 -11.65 11.58 -7.37
N VAL A 153 -11.10 12.68 -7.89
CA VAL A 153 -11.85 13.93 -8.07
C VAL A 153 -13.01 13.77 -9.05
N GLY A 154 -12.84 12.97 -10.12
CA GLY A 154 -13.92 12.63 -11.05
C GLY A 154 -15.07 11.90 -10.35
N LEU A 155 -14.76 10.80 -9.66
CA LEU A 155 -15.76 9.96 -8.98
C LEU A 155 -16.49 10.68 -7.84
N GLN A 156 -15.89 11.72 -7.25
CA GLN A 156 -16.57 12.52 -6.22
C GLN A 156 -17.64 13.46 -6.77
N ARG A 157 -17.61 13.80 -8.06
CA ARG A 157 -18.52 14.77 -8.65
C ARG A 157 -19.88 14.20 -9.02
N ASP A 158 -19.91 12.92 -9.39
CA ASP A 158 -21.09 12.24 -9.89
C ASP A 158 -21.14 10.79 -9.39
N ALA A 159 -22.16 10.48 -8.59
CA ALA A 159 -22.38 9.14 -8.05
C ALA A 159 -22.72 8.11 -9.16
N ASP A 160 -23.42 8.54 -10.21
CA ASP A 160 -23.78 7.67 -11.34
C ASP A 160 -22.54 7.36 -12.19
N GLU A 161 -21.60 8.30 -12.29
CA GLU A 161 -20.28 8.06 -12.89
C GLU A 161 -19.46 7.07 -12.07
N ALA A 162 -19.48 7.20 -10.74
CA ALA A 162 -18.82 6.24 -9.85
C ALA A 162 -19.38 4.82 -9.98
N GLU A 163 -20.71 4.67 -10.06
CA GLU A 163 -21.32 3.36 -10.26
C GLU A 163 -20.98 2.77 -11.64
N ARG A 164 -21.05 3.57 -12.70
CA ARG A 164 -20.64 3.15 -14.06
C ARG A 164 -19.18 2.73 -14.11
N TYR A 165 -18.30 3.49 -13.48
CA TYR A 165 -16.88 3.19 -13.39
C TYR A 165 -16.63 1.88 -12.65
N ALA A 166 -17.25 1.68 -11.49
CA ALA A 166 -17.13 0.44 -10.71
C ALA A 166 -17.57 -0.78 -11.53
N ARG A 167 -18.72 -0.69 -12.21
CA ARG A 167 -19.23 -1.74 -13.11
C ARG A 167 -18.27 -2.04 -14.26
N GLN A 168 -17.75 -1.02 -14.93
CA GLN A 168 -16.79 -1.19 -16.02
C GLN A 168 -15.50 -1.86 -15.53
N LEU A 169 -15.00 -1.44 -14.37
CA LEU A 169 -13.81 -2.04 -13.76
C LEU A 169 -14.05 -3.52 -13.41
N THR A 170 -15.21 -3.85 -12.82
CA THR A 170 -15.59 -5.24 -12.55
C THR A 170 -15.65 -6.07 -13.83
N GLN A 171 -16.22 -5.56 -14.92
CA GLN A 171 -16.23 -6.25 -16.22
C GLN A 171 -14.81 -6.51 -16.71
N GLN A 172 -13.94 -5.51 -16.67
CA GLN A 172 -12.55 -5.65 -17.12
C GLN A 172 -11.80 -6.73 -16.32
N VAL A 173 -11.95 -6.73 -14.99
CA VAL A 173 -11.35 -7.75 -14.12
C VAL A 173 -11.88 -9.14 -14.45
N VAL A 174 -13.20 -9.31 -14.62
CA VAL A 174 -13.81 -10.62 -14.93
C VAL A 174 -13.38 -11.17 -16.29
N PHE A 175 -13.28 -10.33 -17.31
CA PHE A 175 -13.07 -10.79 -18.69
C PHE A 175 -11.61 -10.76 -19.14
N SER A 176 -10.75 -10.00 -18.47
CA SER A 176 -9.32 -9.84 -18.84
C SER A 176 -8.36 -10.20 -17.71
N GLY A 177 -8.86 -10.45 -16.49
CA GLY A 177 -8.06 -10.80 -15.33
C GLY A 177 -7.80 -12.30 -15.18
N PRO A 178 -7.07 -12.68 -14.10
CA PRO A 178 -6.88 -14.07 -13.74
C PRO A 178 -8.19 -14.76 -13.38
N GLU A 179 -8.19 -16.09 -13.35
CA GLU A 179 -9.35 -16.87 -12.95
C GLU A 179 -9.79 -16.50 -11.52
N MET A 180 -11.07 -16.15 -11.37
CA MET A 180 -11.64 -15.70 -10.10
C MET A 180 -12.33 -16.85 -9.39
N SER A 181 -12.37 -16.78 -8.05
CA SER A 181 -13.16 -17.72 -7.24
C SER A 181 -14.65 -17.65 -7.57
N THR A 182 -15.38 -18.73 -7.28
CA THR A 182 -16.83 -18.79 -7.48
C THR A 182 -17.57 -17.67 -6.72
N ALA A 183 -17.14 -17.36 -5.49
CA ALA A 183 -17.73 -16.29 -4.68
C ALA A 183 -17.53 -14.91 -5.33
N ALA A 184 -16.30 -14.61 -5.78
CA ALA A 184 -16.00 -13.36 -6.46
C ALA A 184 -16.75 -13.24 -7.79
N MET A 185 -16.89 -14.34 -8.53
CA MET A 185 -17.66 -14.39 -9.77
C MET A 185 -19.17 -14.16 -9.54
N SER A 186 -19.75 -14.63 -8.43
CA SER A 186 -21.16 -14.39 -8.10
C SER A 186 -21.42 -12.90 -7.88
N VAL A 187 -20.64 -12.27 -7.00
CA VAL A 187 -20.71 -10.82 -6.74
C VAL A 187 -20.49 -10.02 -8.02
N ALA A 188 -19.48 -10.39 -8.81
CA ALA A 188 -19.18 -9.69 -10.05
C ALA A 188 -20.33 -9.76 -11.06
N ARG A 189 -21.00 -10.91 -11.20
CA ARG A 189 -22.18 -11.05 -12.07
C ARG A 189 -23.33 -10.13 -11.64
N SER A 190 -23.62 -10.07 -10.34
CA SER A 190 -24.65 -9.18 -9.79
C SER A 190 -24.31 -7.70 -10.09
N ILE A 191 -23.08 -7.28 -9.81
CA ILE A 191 -22.61 -5.93 -10.13
C ILE A 191 -22.73 -5.65 -11.63
N ILE A 192 -22.27 -6.55 -12.51
CA ILE A 192 -22.33 -6.40 -13.96
C ILE A 192 -23.78 -6.23 -14.45
N ALA A 193 -24.71 -6.99 -13.88
CA ALA A 193 -26.14 -6.99 -14.20
C ALA A 193 -26.92 -5.78 -13.62
N ALA A 194 -26.23 -4.82 -12.99
CA ALA A 194 -26.83 -3.66 -12.32
C ALA A 194 -27.73 -4.03 -11.14
N GLN A 195 -27.33 -5.09 -10.45
CA GLN A 195 -27.99 -5.57 -9.24
C GLN A 195 -27.03 -5.41 -8.06
N TRP A 196 -27.62 -5.19 -6.88
CA TRP A 196 -26.85 -5.23 -5.65
C TRP A 196 -26.64 -6.68 -5.23
N PRO A 197 -25.39 -7.13 -4.96
CA PRO A 197 -25.16 -8.46 -4.44
C PRO A 197 -25.88 -8.66 -3.11
N THR A 198 -26.36 -9.88 -2.89
CA THR A 198 -27.03 -10.26 -1.64
C THR A 198 -26.03 -10.24 -0.47
N GLU A 199 -26.55 -10.13 0.75
CA GLU A 199 -25.74 -10.20 1.98
C GLU A 199 -24.91 -11.49 2.01
N ARG A 200 -25.52 -12.63 1.64
CA ARG A 200 -24.83 -13.91 1.55
C ARG A 200 -23.66 -13.89 0.54
N GLU A 201 -23.86 -13.29 -0.64
CA GLU A 201 -22.78 -13.20 -1.63
C GLU A 201 -21.61 -12.33 -1.12
N TRP A 202 -21.91 -11.26 -0.38
CA TRP A 202 -20.89 -10.45 0.28
C TRP A 202 -20.17 -11.22 1.38
N ASP A 203 -20.89 -12.00 2.19
CA ASP A 203 -20.31 -12.83 3.24
C ASP A 203 -19.39 -13.90 2.67
N ASP A 204 -19.84 -14.62 1.63
CA ASP A 204 -19.07 -15.66 0.96
C ASP A 204 -17.79 -15.07 0.33
N LEU A 205 -17.88 -13.90 -0.32
CA LEU A 205 -16.71 -13.21 -0.86
C LEU A 205 -15.76 -12.73 0.24
N SER A 206 -16.29 -12.19 1.33
CA SER A 206 -15.50 -11.69 2.46
C SER A 206 -14.73 -12.82 3.14
N ALA A 207 -15.39 -13.96 3.37
CA ALA A 207 -14.76 -15.14 3.96
C ALA A 207 -13.63 -15.69 3.07
N GLN A 208 -13.84 -15.74 1.75
CA GLN A 208 -12.80 -16.14 0.81
C GLN A 208 -11.63 -15.16 0.81
N TYR A 209 -11.91 -13.85 0.77
CA TYR A 209 -10.89 -12.81 0.79
C TYR A 209 -10.01 -12.89 2.04
N GLU A 210 -10.60 -13.08 3.23
CA GLU A 210 -9.82 -13.23 4.46
C GLU A 210 -8.92 -14.47 4.43
N MET A 211 -9.39 -15.58 3.87
CA MET A 211 -8.58 -16.79 3.69
C MET A 211 -7.41 -16.55 2.72
N ASP A 212 -7.69 -15.97 1.55
CA ASP A 212 -6.67 -15.69 0.54
C ASP A 212 -5.61 -14.71 1.06
N ARG A 213 -6.05 -13.70 1.82
CA ARG A 213 -5.18 -12.73 2.47
C ARG A 213 -4.22 -13.37 3.47
N LEU A 214 -4.67 -14.37 4.23
CA LEU A 214 -3.81 -15.14 5.13
C LEU A 214 -2.79 -15.97 4.36
N MET A 215 -3.17 -16.54 3.22
CA MET A 215 -2.29 -17.38 2.39
C MET A 215 -1.27 -16.56 1.60
N ALA A 216 -1.62 -15.34 1.15
CA ALA A 216 -0.74 -14.48 0.35
C ALA A 216 0.61 -14.20 1.03
N GLY A 217 0.64 -14.07 2.36
CA GLY A 217 1.87 -13.88 3.13
C GLY A 217 2.88 -15.03 2.99
N SER A 218 2.44 -16.24 2.64
CA SER A 218 3.31 -17.43 2.51
C SER A 218 3.96 -17.59 1.14
N GLN A 219 3.54 -16.82 0.13
CA GLN A 219 3.94 -16.99 -1.27
C GLN A 219 4.75 -15.82 -1.84
N ARG A 220 5.19 -14.88 -1.00
CA ARG A 220 5.91 -13.69 -1.45
C ARG A 220 7.31 -14.06 -2.03
N PRO A 221 7.84 -13.29 -2.99
CA PRO A 221 9.23 -13.42 -3.46
C PRO A 221 10.24 -12.71 -2.55
N GLY A 222 11.49 -13.23 -2.50
CA GLY A 222 12.61 -12.60 -1.79
C GLY A 222 13.06 -13.28 -0.48
N LEU A 223 12.62 -14.50 -0.20
CA LEU A 223 12.98 -15.29 1.00
C LEU A 223 14.30 -16.09 0.90
N MET A 224 15.19 -15.77 -0.04
CA MET A 224 16.45 -16.53 -0.25
C MET A 224 17.66 -15.85 0.37
#